data_AF-A0A7X6MMK8-F1
#
_entry.id   AF-A0A7X6MMK8-F1
#
_cell.length_a   1.000
_cell.length_b   1.000
_cell.length_c   1.000
_cell.angle_alpha   90.00
_cell.angle_beta   90.00
_cell.angle_gamma   90.00
#
_symmetry.space_group_name_H-M   'P 1'
#
loop_
_entity.id
_entity.type
_entity.pdbx_description
1 polymer ?
#
loop_
_entity_poly.entity_id
_entity_poly.type
_entity_poly.pdbx_seq_one_letter_code
_entity_poly.pdbx_strand_id
1 'polypeptide(L)'
;MNYLRRSSIRATFAGMGMMFLAFLLAIPVAHAAEVMRITFIRHGESTANAANVADSSVPGPVLTEKGRQQARDIVNVLGDNNYDAIYASTMVRTQLTAAPMAEYLGLPIQVVPGLQEIEAGIYEGTPESDAVKGYLQAPLKWLQGDLDARIPGSVNGREFDARMDGAIQTMYDNGDRNVAAFSHGGAIMFWVFLNAENADPMWLMTNPLRNTGYVVVEGNPEDGWRVVHWNGTEIGPETPFHVEVLRQVRTLSRQLNAAAEQVTDAFATRDPAAIATAINRSIADASFSVTKFNRAIGAEVIDRVNKAFPKSENELRENVSSDIEDVKTAASDIVKTAADDVQGAGDTATQQVSAAATGMRTVTKTRPAATDLSDGNKAAPGLKKAATESGDKVRAAVENARDRVSSSVRSIRDAVKKASDRVEAKDKAEKRHTAPKNAA
;
A
#
# COMPACT_ATOMS: atom_id res chain seq x y z
N MET A 1 -23.02 -59.62 41.02
CA MET A 1 -22.25 -59.33 39.79
C MET A 1 -22.70 -58.07 39.01
N ASN A 2 -23.63 -57.24 39.52
CA ASN A 2 -24.19 -56.09 38.76
C ASN A 2 -23.86 -54.69 39.30
N TYR A 3 -23.12 -54.55 40.41
CA TYR A 3 -22.84 -53.24 41.01
C TYR A 3 -21.56 -52.58 40.47
N LEU A 4 -20.55 -53.37 40.12
CA LEU A 4 -19.23 -52.87 39.66
C LEU A 4 -19.22 -52.36 38.21
N ARG A 5 -20.23 -52.71 37.39
CA ARG A 5 -20.30 -52.31 35.97
C ARG A 5 -20.97 -50.94 35.75
N ARG A 6 -21.66 -50.40 36.76
CA ARG A 6 -22.35 -49.09 36.67
C ARG A 6 -21.46 -47.91 37.08
N SER A 7 -20.44 -48.13 37.93
CA SER A 7 -19.53 -47.04 38.34
C SER A 7 -18.50 -46.72 37.27
N SER A 8 -17.99 -47.73 36.55
CA SER A 8 -17.02 -47.52 35.45
C SER A 8 -17.65 -46.72 34.31
N ILE A 9 -18.87 -47.06 33.90
CA ILE A 9 -19.59 -46.34 32.83
C ILE A 9 -19.83 -44.87 33.21
N ARG A 10 -20.25 -44.58 34.46
CA ARG A 10 -20.45 -43.20 34.93
C ARG A 10 -19.15 -42.40 35.01
N ALA A 11 -18.04 -43.02 35.42
CA ALA A 11 -16.73 -42.38 35.43
C ALA A 11 -16.21 -42.09 34.02
N THR A 12 -16.46 -42.98 33.05
CA THR A 12 -16.07 -42.78 31.64
C THR A 12 -16.90 -41.66 30.98
N PHE A 13 -18.21 -41.59 31.23
CA PHE A 13 -19.04 -40.50 30.70
C PHE A 13 -18.73 -39.14 31.35
N ALA A 14 -18.42 -39.11 32.65
CA ALA A 14 -17.98 -37.88 33.33
C ALA A 14 -16.60 -37.42 32.83
N GLY A 15 -15.67 -38.35 32.56
CA GLY A 15 -14.37 -38.05 31.98
C GLY A 15 -14.44 -37.55 30.54
N MET A 16 -15.30 -38.15 29.71
CA MET A 16 -15.58 -37.66 28.35
C MET A 16 -16.26 -36.30 28.36
N GLY A 17 -17.21 -36.05 29.27
CA GLY A 17 -17.85 -34.75 29.42
C GLY A 17 -16.88 -33.64 29.85
N MET A 18 -15.95 -33.93 30.77
CA MET A 18 -14.90 -32.98 31.15
C MET A 18 -13.86 -32.77 30.05
N MET A 19 -13.50 -33.80 29.27
CA MET A 19 -12.65 -33.61 28.09
C MET A 19 -13.35 -32.78 27.01
N PHE A 20 -14.65 -32.98 26.77
CA PHE A 20 -15.41 -32.18 25.80
C PHE A 20 -15.56 -30.72 26.24
N LEU A 21 -15.77 -30.48 27.53
CA LEU A 21 -15.83 -29.14 28.11
C LEU A 21 -14.46 -28.44 28.10
N ALA A 22 -13.38 -29.17 28.41
CA ALA A 22 -12.01 -28.68 28.28
C ALA A 22 -11.65 -28.40 26.81
N PHE A 23 -12.16 -29.20 25.86
CA PHE A 23 -11.97 -28.97 24.43
C PHE A 23 -12.73 -27.74 23.94
N LEU A 24 -13.94 -27.48 24.47
CA LEU A 24 -14.73 -26.26 24.18
C LEU A 24 -14.12 -24.99 24.80
N LEU A 25 -13.49 -25.09 25.97
CA LEU A 25 -12.76 -23.99 26.61
C LEU A 25 -11.34 -23.77 26.06
N ALA A 26 -10.78 -24.76 25.36
CA ALA A 26 -9.47 -24.72 24.72
C ALA A 26 -9.53 -24.52 23.20
N ILE A 27 -10.72 -24.32 22.61
CA ILE A 27 -10.80 -23.70 21.29
C ILE A 27 -10.31 -22.27 21.53
N PRO A 28 -9.17 -21.83 20.95
CA PRO A 28 -8.92 -20.42 20.89
C PRO A 28 -10.12 -19.87 20.12
N VAL A 29 -11.00 -19.16 20.81
CA VAL A 29 -11.94 -18.28 20.14
C VAL A 29 -11.02 -17.34 19.39
N ALA A 30 -10.81 -17.61 18.10
CA ALA A 30 -10.26 -16.64 17.19
C ALA A 30 -11.27 -15.49 17.31
N HIS A 31 -10.95 -14.52 18.17
CA HIS A 31 -11.74 -13.32 18.28
C HIS A 31 -11.57 -12.68 16.91
N ALA A 32 -12.62 -12.74 16.09
CA ALA A 32 -12.63 -12.00 14.84
C ALA A 32 -12.32 -10.54 15.21
N ALA A 33 -11.31 -9.96 14.58
CA ALA A 33 -10.94 -8.58 14.84
C ALA A 33 -12.18 -7.70 14.71
N GLU A 34 -12.49 -6.93 15.75
CA GLU A 34 -13.66 -6.07 15.78
C GLU A 34 -13.51 -4.94 14.76
N VAL A 35 -14.60 -4.55 14.12
CA VAL A 35 -14.62 -3.43 13.17
C VAL A 35 -14.53 -2.10 13.93
N MET A 36 -13.64 -1.24 13.47
CA MET A 36 -13.43 0.13 13.92
C MET A 36 -13.79 1.10 12.79
N ARG A 37 -14.44 2.21 13.14
CA ARG A 37 -14.71 3.35 12.28
C ARG A 37 -13.82 4.52 12.69
N ILE A 38 -13.06 5.06 11.76
CA ILE A 38 -12.20 6.23 11.99
C ILE A 38 -12.64 7.36 11.07
N THR A 39 -13.06 8.47 11.67
CA THR A 39 -13.23 9.75 10.96
C THR A 39 -11.93 10.56 11.09
N PHE A 40 -11.10 10.51 10.05
CA PHE A 40 -9.94 11.37 9.92
C PHE A 40 -10.36 12.80 9.55
N ILE A 41 -9.90 13.78 10.31
CA ILE A 41 -10.27 15.20 10.12
C ILE A 41 -8.98 16.01 9.92
N ARG A 42 -8.85 16.69 8.78
CA ARG A 42 -7.73 17.61 8.55
C ARG A 42 -7.90 18.85 9.45
N HIS A 43 -6.82 19.31 10.07
CA HIS A 43 -6.82 20.55 10.84
C HIS A 43 -7.39 21.77 10.06
N GLY A 44 -7.95 22.74 10.80
CA GLY A 44 -8.34 24.05 10.27
C GLY A 44 -7.15 24.84 9.72
N GLU A 45 -7.41 25.90 8.96
CA GLU A 45 -6.36 26.73 8.35
C GLU A 45 -5.32 27.19 9.38
N SER A 46 -4.05 26.82 9.16
CA SER A 46 -2.93 27.26 9.99
C SER A 46 -2.29 28.54 9.45
N THR A 47 -1.47 29.20 10.26
CA THR A 47 -0.68 30.37 9.82
C THR A 47 0.26 30.03 8.65
N ALA A 48 0.81 28.81 8.60
CA ALA A 48 1.62 28.34 7.47
C ALA A 48 0.78 28.10 6.20
N ASN A 49 -0.46 27.60 6.34
CA ASN A 49 -1.37 27.50 5.18
C ASN A 49 -1.70 28.88 4.60
N ALA A 50 -2.02 29.84 5.47
CA ALA A 50 -2.31 31.22 5.05
C ALA A 50 -1.08 31.90 4.40
N ALA A 51 0.13 31.53 4.83
CA ALA A 51 1.37 31.99 4.22
C ALA A 51 1.79 31.21 2.94
N ASN A 52 1.06 30.14 2.58
CA ASN A 52 1.42 29.20 1.51
C ASN A 52 2.82 28.61 1.68
N VAL A 53 3.17 28.17 2.89
CA VAL A 53 4.48 27.59 3.23
C VAL A 53 4.31 26.17 3.78
N ALA A 54 5.14 25.25 3.29
CA ALA A 54 5.26 23.91 3.85
C ALA A 54 5.93 23.97 5.23
N ASP A 55 5.22 23.49 6.26
CA ASP A 55 5.70 23.47 7.65
C ASP A 55 5.20 22.21 8.38
N SER A 56 6.10 21.24 8.52
CA SER A 56 5.88 20.01 9.28
C SER A 56 6.50 20.03 10.68
N SER A 57 6.94 21.20 11.17
CA SER A 57 7.58 21.31 12.48
C SER A 57 6.61 21.02 13.63
N VAL A 58 7.10 20.42 14.72
CA VAL A 58 6.31 20.09 15.92
C VAL A 58 6.82 20.98 17.08
N PRO A 59 5.95 21.71 17.81
CA PRO A 59 4.48 21.69 17.75
C PRO A 59 3.89 22.44 16.55
N GLY A 60 4.66 23.28 15.87
CA GLY A 60 4.31 23.88 14.59
C GLY A 60 3.38 25.10 14.64
N PRO A 61 2.88 25.53 13.47
CA PRO A 61 2.03 26.70 13.32
C PRO A 61 0.67 26.52 13.99
N VAL A 62 0.15 27.61 14.55
CA VAL A 62 -1.19 27.67 15.15
C VAL A 62 -2.27 27.92 14.10
N LEU A 63 -3.55 27.82 14.49
CA LEU A 63 -4.68 28.19 13.64
C LEU A 63 -4.78 29.69 13.41
N THR A 64 -5.18 30.10 12.20
CA THR A 64 -5.66 31.47 11.94
C THR A 64 -7.04 31.68 12.57
N GLU A 65 -7.56 32.92 12.56
CA GLU A 65 -8.93 33.14 13.02
C GLU A 65 -9.96 32.39 12.15
N LYS A 66 -9.71 32.33 10.83
CA LYS A 66 -10.49 31.50 9.92
C LYS A 66 -10.38 30.01 10.29
N GLY A 67 -9.18 29.52 10.61
CA GLY A 67 -8.98 28.14 11.07
C GLY A 67 -9.73 27.82 12.36
N ARG A 68 -9.78 28.77 13.31
CA ARG A 68 -10.58 28.63 14.54
C ARG A 68 -12.07 28.59 14.25
N GLN A 69 -12.56 29.40 13.31
CA GLN A 69 -13.96 29.33 12.88
C GLN A 69 -14.27 27.99 12.22
N GLN A 70 -13.41 27.50 11.31
CA GLN A 70 -13.54 26.18 10.71
C GLN A 70 -13.58 25.05 11.77
N ALA A 71 -12.75 25.14 12.80
CA ALA A 71 -12.75 24.20 13.93
C ALA A 71 -14.07 24.20 14.72
N ARG A 72 -14.77 25.33 14.80
CA ARG A 72 -16.12 25.41 15.39
C ARG A 72 -17.16 24.83 14.42
N ASP A 73 -17.06 25.17 13.14
CA ASP A 73 -18.05 24.80 12.12
C ASP A 73 -18.11 23.28 11.89
N ILE A 74 -16.96 22.60 11.97
CA ILE A 74 -16.90 21.14 11.75
C ILE A 74 -17.70 20.36 12.82
N VAL A 75 -17.92 20.92 14.00
CA VAL A 75 -18.78 20.33 15.04
C VAL A 75 -20.21 20.19 14.54
N ASN A 76 -20.73 21.16 13.78
CA ASN A 76 -22.09 21.08 13.23
C ASN A 76 -22.23 20.00 12.13
N VAL A 77 -21.11 19.60 11.54
CA VAL A 77 -21.09 18.59 10.46
C VAL A 77 -20.89 17.19 11.03
N LEU A 78 -20.02 17.06 12.04
CA LEU A 78 -19.55 15.77 12.53
C LEU A 78 -19.92 15.47 13.99
N GLY A 79 -20.38 16.44 14.78
CA GLY A 79 -20.61 16.27 16.22
C GLY A 79 -21.55 15.12 16.57
N ASP A 80 -22.66 14.97 15.84
CA ASP A 80 -23.67 13.94 16.13
C ASP A 80 -23.38 12.58 15.46
N ASN A 81 -22.16 12.06 15.62
CA ASN A 81 -21.74 10.77 15.02
C ASN A 81 -21.37 9.68 16.05
N ASN A 82 -21.79 9.82 17.31
CA ASN A 82 -21.56 8.83 18.39
C ASN A 82 -20.09 8.43 18.58
N TYR A 83 -19.17 9.39 18.48
CA TYR A 83 -17.76 9.11 18.73
C TYR A 83 -17.54 8.64 20.18
N ASP A 84 -16.69 7.63 20.36
CA ASP A 84 -16.27 7.14 21.67
C ASP A 84 -14.93 7.72 22.11
N ALA A 85 -14.12 8.20 21.16
CA ALA A 85 -12.84 8.85 21.44
C ALA A 85 -12.47 9.95 20.44
N ILE A 86 -11.65 10.90 20.92
CA ILE A 86 -11.04 11.95 20.12
C ILE A 86 -9.53 11.84 20.23
N TYR A 87 -8.86 11.75 19.08
CA TYR A 87 -7.41 11.76 18.99
C TYR A 87 -6.91 12.95 18.18
N ALA A 88 -5.73 13.45 18.51
CA ALA A 88 -5.06 14.48 17.73
C ALA A 88 -3.57 14.19 17.59
N SER A 89 -2.97 14.63 16.49
CA SER A 89 -1.52 14.58 16.35
C SER A 89 -0.81 15.45 17.39
N THR A 90 0.52 15.27 17.51
CA THR A 90 1.39 16.08 18.37
C THR A 90 1.51 17.55 17.93
N MET A 91 0.97 17.93 16.78
CA MET A 91 1.02 19.30 16.26
C MET A 91 -0.12 20.16 16.82
N VAL A 92 0.19 21.39 17.22
CA VAL A 92 -0.75 22.26 17.93
C VAL A 92 -2.01 22.56 17.11
N ARG A 93 -1.89 22.68 15.77
CA ARG A 93 -3.03 22.93 14.88
C ARG A 93 -4.09 21.84 14.91
N THR A 94 -3.74 20.55 15.08
CA THR A 94 -4.74 19.48 15.20
C THR A 94 -5.43 19.53 16.56
N GLN A 95 -4.68 19.79 17.62
CA GLN A 95 -5.23 19.92 18.99
C GLN A 95 -6.19 21.11 19.10
N LEU A 96 -5.81 22.26 18.54
CA LEU A 96 -6.69 23.45 18.46
C LEU A 96 -7.92 23.22 17.59
N THR A 97 -7.82 22.38 16.55
CA THR A 97 -8.97 22.02 15.72
C THR A 97 -9.91 21.06 16.45
N ALA A 98 -9.37 20.15 17.27
CA ALA A 98 -10.14 19.18 18.05
C ALA A 98 -10.88 19.80 19.24
N ALA A 99 -10.38 20.92 19.78
CA ALA A 99 -10.90 21.51 21.02
C ALA A 99 -12.43 21.78 21.02
N PRO A 100 -13.04 22.39 19.99
CA PRO A 100 -14.49 22.58 19.97
C PRO A 100 -15.29 21.27 19.93
N MET A 101 -14.78 20.26 19.22
CA MET A 101 -15.41 18.93 19.16
C MET A 101 -15.34 18.23 20.53
N ALA A 102 -14.19 18.33 21.21
CA ALA A 102 -14.00 17.79 22.55
C ALA A 102 -14.93 18.43 23.58
N GLU A 103 -15.08 19.75 23.54
CA GLU A 103 -16.03 20.49 24.39
C GLU A 103 -17.48 20.05 24.11
N TYR A 104 -17.86 19.94 22.84
CA TYR A 104 -19.21 19.53 22.44
C TYR A 104 -19.57 18.10 22.89
N LEU A 105 -18.63 17.16 22.73
CA LEU A 105 -18.85 15.74 23.05
C LEU A 105 -18.61 15.40 24.52
N GLY A 106 -17.98 16.29 25.29
CA GLY A 106 -17.53 15.99 26.66
C GLY A 106 -16.44 14.92 26.72
N LEU A 107 -15.67 14.74 25.63
CA LEU A 107 -14.59 13.75 25.53
C LEU A 107 -13.22 14.42 25.62
N PRO A 108 -12.23 13.80 26.30
CA PRO A 108 -10.87 14.33 26.34
C PRO A 108 -10.18 14.14 24.98
N ILE A 109 -9.27 15.07 24.65
CA ILE A 109 -8.37 14.92 23.49
C ILE A 109 -7.18 14.05 23.89
N GLN A 110 -7.02 12.92 23.22
CA GLN A 110 -5.87 12.03 23.36
C GLN A 110 -4.81 12.41 22.31
N VAL A 111 -3.66 12.94 22.75
CA VAL A 111 -2.57 13.31 21.83
C VAL A 111 -1.68 12.10 21.59
N VAL A 112 -1.59 11.66 20.34
CA VAL A 112 -0.83 10.45 19.95
C VAL A 112 0.21 10.78 18.87
N PRO A 113 1.46 10.28 18.99
CA PRO A 113 2.42 10.35 17.89
C PRO A 113 2.01 9.43 16.74
N GLY A 114 2.46 9.74 15.53
CA GLY A 114 2.18 8.98 14.32
C GLY A 114 1.20 9.69 13.39
N LEU A 115 0.21 10.40 13.95
CA LEU A 115 -0.79 11.16 13.17
C LEU A 115 -0.28 12.49 12.59
N GLN A 116 0.98 12.87 12.80
CA GLN A 116 1.51 14.15 12.30
C GLN A 116 1.73 14.17 10.78
N GLU A 117 1.87 15.36 10.20
CA GLU A 117 2.00 15.54 8.74
C GLU A 117 3.21 14.77 8.19
N ILE A 118 3.18 14.47 6.90
CA ILE A 118 4.37 13.98 6.18
C ILE A 118 5.46 15.04 6.31
N GLU A 119 6.61 14.66 6.89
CA GLU A 119 7.70 15.59 7.14
C GLU A 119 8.30 16.06 5.79
N ALA A 120 8.44 17.37 5.57
CA ALA A 120 8.88 17.88 4.26
C ALA A 120 10.40 17.84 4.08
N GLY A 121 11.16 17.60 5.16
CA GLY A 121 12.61 17.40 5.11
C GLY A 121 13.35 18.63 4.58
N ILE A 122 14.12 18.49 3.49
CA ILE A 122 14.80 19.65 2.89
C ILE A 122 13.84 20.69 2.26
N TYR A 123 12.56 20.34 2.12
CA TYR A 123 11.54 21.22 1.52
C TYR A 123 10.77 22.05 2.56
N GLU A 124 11.11 21.97 3.84
CA GLU A 124 10.56 22.89 4.86
C GLU A 124 10.77 24.34 4.44
N GLY A 125 9.75 25.18 4.64
CA GLY A 125 9.81 26.60 4.28
C GLY A 125 9.59 26.90 2.79
N THR A 126 9.48 25.87 1.93
CA THR A 126 9.15 26.08 0.51
C THR A 126 7.66 26.37 0.30
N PRO A 127 7.27 26.99 -0.82
CA PRO A 127 5.86 27.22 -1.10
C PRO A 127 5.06 25.93 -1.14
N GLU A 128 3.93 25.87 -0.44
CA GLU A 128 3.05 24.67 -0.44
C GLU A 128 2.52 24.36 -1.85
N SER A 129 2.36 25.38 -2.69
CA SER A 129 2.05 25.24 -4.13
C SER A 129 3.07 24.42 -4.91
N ASP A 130 4.30 24.30 -4.42
CA ASP A 130 5.37 23.50 -5.04
C ASP A 130 5.44 22.07 -4.48
N ALA A 131 4.59 21.69 -3.51
CA ALA A 131 4.61 20.39 -2.84
C ALA A 131 4.66 19.20 -3.81
N VAL A 132 3.86 19.24 -4.90
CA VAL A 132 3.82 18.20 -5.95
C VAL A 132 5.16 18.05 -6.68
N LYS A 133 5.91 19.15 -6.86
CA LYS A 133 7.24 19.14 -7.47
C LYS A 133 8.36 18.94 -6.44
N GLY A 134 8.06 19.12 -5.17
CA GLY A 134 8.95 18.96 -4.02
C GLY A 134 8.67 17.69 -3.23
N TYR A 135 8.33 17.85 -1.95
CA TYR A 135 8.29 16.75 -0.99
C TYR A 135 7.28 15.64 -1.32
N LEU A 136 6.22 15.91 -2.10
CA LEU A 136 5.24 14.89 -2.48
C LEU A 136 5.72 13.93 -3.59
N GLN A 137 6.89 14.16 -4.19
CA GLN A 137 7.46 13.26 -5.19
C GLN A 137 7.67 11.84 -4.65
N ALA A 138 8.18 11.70 -3.41
CA ALA A 138 8.33 10.39 -2.78
C ALA A 138 6.98 9.76 -2.41
N PRO A 139 6.05 10.45 -1.72
CA PRO A 139 4.67 9.99 -1.52
C PRO A 139 3.97 9.46 -2.78
N LEU A 140 4.13 10.15 -3.92
CA LEU A 140 3.57 9.68 -5.20
C LEU A 140 4.19 8.35 -5.68
N LYS A 141 5.48 8.09 -5.38
CA LYS A 141 6.13 6.80 -5.66
C LYS A 141 5.66 5.70 -4.71
N TRP A 142 5.33 6.03 -3.46
CA TRP A 142 4.75 5.07 -2.51
C TRP A 142 3.46 4.47 -3.05
N LEU A 143 2.59 5.31 -3.64
CA LEU A 143 1.35 4.88 -4.28
C LEU A 143 1.57 3.95 -5.49
N GLN A 144 2.77 3.96 -6.07
CA GLN A 144 3.20 3.08 -7.17
C GLN A 144 3.89 1.81 -6.67
N GLY A 145 3.99 1.61 -5.35
CA GLY A 145 4.55 0.42 -4.71
C GLY A 145 6.02 0.53 -4.28
N ASP A 146 6.63 1.69 -4.45
CA ASP A 146 8.01 1.95 -4.00
C ASP A 146 7.98 2.68 -2.67
N LEU A 147 7.86 1.91 -1.60
CA LEU A 147 7.80 2.42 -0.23
C LEU A 147 9.18 2.87 0.30
N ASP A 148 10.25 2.61 -0.44
CA ASP A 148 11.62 2.97 -0.07
C ASP A 148 12.04 4.34 -0.60
N ALA A 149 11.30 4.87 -1.59
CA ALA A 149 11.42 6.25 -2.01
C ALA A 149 11.39 7.19 -0.81
N ARG A 150 12.48 7.93 -0.59
CA ARG A 150 12.66 8.79 0.58
C ARG A 150 12.49 10.25 0.22
N ILE A 151 11.79 11.01 1.06
CA ILE A 151 11.85 12.47 1.03
C ILE A 151 13.23 12.87 1.57
N PRO A 152 14.08 13.58 0.81
CA PRO A 152 15.40 13.94 1.29
C PRO A 152 15.35 14.68 2.63
N GLY A 153 16.13 14.21 3.60
CA GLY A 153 16.12 14.73 4.98
C GLY A 153 14.90 14.34 5.82
N SER A 154 14.09 13.40 5.37
CA SER A 154 12.81 13.00 5.97
C SER A 154 12.53 11.51 5.73
N VAL A 155 11.30 11.07 5.93
CA VAL A 155 10.81 9.69 5.93
C VAL A 155 10.73 9.06 4.53
N ASN A 156 10.78 7.72 4.49
CA ASN A 156 10.27 6.94 3.36
C ASN A 156 8.84 6.45 3.62
N GLY A 157 8.27 5.75 2.65
CA GLY A 157 6.90 5.24 2.73
C GLY A 157 6.70 4.23 3.84
N ARG A 158 7.66 3.34 4.09
CA ARG A 158 7.57 2.33 5.17
C ARG A 158 7.54 2.98 6.56
N GLU A 159 8.39 3.97 6.79
CA GLU A 159 8.45 4.71 8.05
C GLU A 159 7.16 5.53 8.27
N PHE A 160 6.65 6.16 7.21
CA PHE A 160 5.39 6.89 7.24
C PHE A 160 4.19 5.97 7.55
N ASP A 161 4.13 4.81 6.91
CA ASP A 161 3.05 3.84 7.07
C ASP A 161 3.05 3.27 8.49
N ALA A 162 4.21 2.77 8.94
CA ALA A 162 4.37 2.15 10.25
C ALA A 162 4.03 3.10 11.42
N ARG A 163 4.33 4.40 11.32
CA ARG A 163 3.99 5.35 12.39
C ARG A 163 2.47 5.64 12.45
N MET A 164 1.80 5.71 11.30
CA MET A 164 0.35 5.95 11.24
C MET A 164 -0.38 4.70 11.74
N ASP A 165 0.06 3.52 11.30
CA ASP A 165 -0.44 2.23 11.78
C ASP A 165 -0.25 2.07 13.29
N GLY A 166 0.91 2.47 13.82
CA GLY A 166 1.15 2.45 15.27
C GLY A 166 0.18 3.35 16.06
N ALA A 167 -0.17 4.52 15.51
CA ALA A 167 -1.16 5.41 16.12
C ALA A 167 -2.57 4.79 16.10
N ILE A 168 -2.96 4.20 14.97
CA ILE A 168 -4.27 3.55 14.79
C ILE A 168 -4.38 2.29 15.67
N GLN A 169 -3.30 1.50 15.74
CA GLN A 169 -3.21 0.34 16.62
C GLN A 169 -3.38 0.76 18.08
N THR A 170 -2.79 1.89 18.49
CA THR A 170 -2.99 2.43 19.85
C THR A 170 -4.47 2.71 20.13
N MET A 171 -5.18 3.34 19.19
CA MET A 171 -6.63 3.59 19.34
C MET A 171 -7.41 2.28 19.44
N TYR A 172 -7.06 1.31 18.60
CA TYR A 172 -7.70 0.00 18.56
C TYR A 172 -7.50 -0.79 19.86
N ASP A 173 -6.27 -0.81 20.37
CA ASP A 173 -5.87 -1.51 21.60
C ASP A 173 -6.50 -0.87 22.85
N ASN A 174 -6.79 0.43 22.81
CA ASN A 174 -7.56 1.12 23.85
C ASN A 174 -9.04 0.70 23.89
N GLY A 175 -9.51 -0.05 22.89
CA GLY A 175 -10.90 -0.49 22.77
C GLY A 175 -11.81 0.53 22.09
N ASP A 176 -11.25 1.60 21.53
CA ASP A 176 -12.04 2.62 20.82
C ASP A 176 -12.46 2.08 19.44
N ARG A 177 -13.72 2.30 19.06
CA ARG A 177 -14.32 1.72 17.85
C ARG A 177 -14.97 2.76 16.95
N ASN A 178 -15.27 3.96 17.44
CA ASN A 178 -15.78 5.04 16.62
C ASN A 178 -15.05 6.35 16.93
N VAL A 179 -13.96 6.59 16.21
CA VAL A 179 -12.96 7.60 16.57
C VAL A 179 -13.03 8.82 15.67
N ALA A 180 -12.93 10.01 16.26
CA ALA A 180 -12.58 11.25 15.56
C ALA A 180 -11.06 11.50 15.68
N ALA A 181 -10.31 11.32 14.59
CA ALA A 181 -8.85 11.46 14.55
C ALA A 181 -8.41 12.72 13.78
N PHE A 182 -7.94 13.72 14.50
CA PHE A 182 -7.47 15.00 13.94
C PHE A 182 -6.01 14.89 13.46
N SER A 183 -5.81 14.99 12.14
CA SER A 183 -4.54 14.81 11.44
C SER A 183 -4.37 15.88 10.33
N HIS A 184 -3.61 15.57 9.29
CA HIS A 184 -3.14 16.52 8.28
C HIS A 184 -3.45 16.05 6.86
N GLY A 185 -3.36 16.97 5.90
CA GLY A 185 -3.83 16.70 4.54
C GLY A 185 -3.03 15.60 3.86
N GLY A 186 -1.70 15.71 3.87
CA GLY A 186 -0.81 14.71 3.28
C GLY A 186 -0.94 13.36 3.98
N ALA A 187 -0.82 13.37 5.31
CA ALA A 187 -0.91 12.17 6.13
C ALA A 187 -2.21 11.37 5.90
N ILE A 188 -3.39 12.03 5.98
CA ILE A 188 -4.68 11.35 5.77
C ILE A 188 -4.76 10.78 4.35
N MET A 189 -4.51 11.60 3.33
CA MET A 189 -4.69 11.17 1.94
C MET A 189 -3.77 10.01 1.58
N PHE A 190 -2.46 10.12 1.86
CA PHE A 190 -1.50 9.10 1.46
C PHE A 190 -1.66 7.80 2.27
N TRP A 191 -1.93 7.86 3.57
CA TRP A 191 -2.22 6.65 4.34
C TRP A 191 -3.48 5.94 3.83
N VAL A 192 -4.57 6.68 3.59
CA VAL A 192 -5.80 6.10 3.03
C VAL A 192 -5.54 5.48 1.65
N PHE A 193 -4.81 6.16 0.78
CA PHE A 193 -4.50 5.61 -0.54
C PHE A 193 -3.63 4.37 -0.49
N LEU A 194 -2.77 4.22 0.53
CA LEU A 194 -1.91 3.05 0.72
C LEU A 194 -2.69 1.84 1.27
N ASN A 195 -3.61 2.09 2.22
CA ASN A 195 -4.16 1.07 3.11
C ASN A 195 -5.64 0.76 2.92
N ALA A 196 -6.42 1.65 2.31
CA ALA A 196 -7.83 1.38 2.05
C ALA A 196 -8.06 0.81 0.65
N GLU A 197 -8.80 -0.30 0.56
CA GLU A 197 -8.88 -1.10 -0.67
C GLU A 197 -9.67 -0.45 -1.83
N ASN A 198 -10.62 0.42 -1.51
CA ASN A 198 -11.45 1.14 -2.48
C ASN A 198 -11.02 2.59 -2.67
N ALA A 199 -9.87 3.00 -2.12
CA ALA A 199 -9.38 4.36 -2.25
C ALA A 199 -8.82 4.62 -3.65
N ASP A 200 -9.29 5.70 -4.29
CA ASP A 200 -8.82 6.11 -5.61
C ASP A 200 -7.79 7.24 -5.49
N PRO A 201 -6.50 7.01 -5.83
CA PRO A 201 -5.48 8.06 -5.84
C PRO A 201 -5.81 9.27 -6.71
N MET A 202 -6.74 9.13 -7.67
CA MET A 202 -7.21 10.25 -8.50
C MET A 202 -7.92 11.34 -7.68
N TRP A 203 -8.44 11.01 -6.50
CA TRP A 203 -9.05 11.98 -5.58
C TRP A 203 -8.08 13.07 -5.14
N LEU A 204 -6.77 12.81 -5.18
CA LEU A 204 -5.75 13.85 -4.95
C LEU A 204 -5.92 15.04 -5.90
N MET A 205 -6.35 14.79 -7.14
CA MET A 205 -6.52 15.81 -8.18
C MET A 205 -7.94 16.33 -8.26
N THR A 206 -8.94 15.48 -8.03
CA THR A 206 -10.36 15.83 -8.25
C THR A 206 -11.06 16.34 -7.00
N ASN A 207 -10.62 15.91 -5.81
CA ASN A 207 -11.22 16.30 -4.53
C ASN A 207 -10.17 16.28 -3.39
N PRO A 208 -9.13 17.13 -3.45
CA PRO A 208 -8.10 17.17 -2.42
C PRO A 208 -8.69 17.60 -1.08
N LEU A 209 -8.19 17.01 0.00
CA LEU A 209 -8.67 17.25 1.35
C LEU A 209 -8.28 18.66 1.83
N ARG A 210 -9.18 19.65 1.71
CA ARG A 210 -8.96 21.02 2.21
C ARG A 210 -9.02 21.08 3.74
N ASN A 211 -8.65 22.21 4.36
CA ASN A 211 -8.79 22.38 5.81
C ASN A 211 -10.20 22.02 6.28
N THR A 212 -10.28 21.30 7.40
CA THR A 212 -11.51 20.66 7.94
C THR A 212 -12.24 19.69 7.01
N GLY A 213 -11.64 19.31 5.88
CA GLY A 213 -12.08 18.15 5.12
C GLY A 213 -11.83 16.88 5.93
N TYR A 214 -12.68 15.87 5.73
CA TYR A 214 -12.62 14.62 6.46
C TYR A 214 -12.72 13.41 5.54
N VAL A 215 -12.21 12.27 6.02
CA VAL A 215 -12.33 10.96 5.39
C VAL A 215 -12.77 9.98 6.45
N VAL A 216 -13.76 9.14 6.14
CA VAL A 216 -14.20 8.08 7.04
C VAL A 216 -13.77 6.74 6.49
N VAL A 217 -13.09 5.95 7.30
CA VAL A 217 -12.74 4.56 7.00
C VAL A 217 -13.37 3.60 8.01
N GLU A 218 -13.67 2.40 7.55
CA GLU A 218 -14.11 1.28 8.37
C GLU A 218 -13.24 0.06 8.09
N GLY A 219 -12.93 -0.71 9.13
CA GLY A 219 -12.02 -1.83 9.05
C GLY A 219 -11.37 -2.15 10.37
N ASN A 220 -10.23 -2.80 10.35
CA ASN A 220 -9.40 -3.00 11.53
C ASN A 220 -7.93 -3.23 11.12
N PRO A 221 -6.98 -3.20 12.07
CA PRO A 221 -5.56 -3.39 11.76
C PRO A 221 -5.20 -4.75 11.14
N GLU A 222 -6.04 -5.78 11.30
CA GLU A 222 -5.79 -7.13 10.77
C GLU A 222 -6.36 -7.34 9.36
N ASP A 223 -7.63 -6.98 9.17
CA ASP A 223 -8.39 -7.21 7.94
C ASP A 223 -8.20 -6.09 6.90
N GLY A 224 -7.71 -4.92 7.34
CA GLY A 224 -7.52 -3.74 6.51
C GLY A 224 -8.73 -2.81 6.51
N TRP A 225 -8.71 -1.84 5.60
CA TRP A 225 -9.60 -0.67 5.66
C TRP A 225 -10.37 -0.45 4.36
N ARG A 226 -11.55 0.18 4.49
CA ARG A 226 -12.37 0.68 3.38
C ARG A 226 -12.76 2.12 3.64
N VAL A 227 -12.74 2.95 2.61
CA VAL A 227 -13.31 4.31 2.65
C VAL A 227 -14.83 4.24 2.55
N VAL A 228 -15.52 4.87 3.50
CA VAL A 228 -16.98 5.01 3.53
C VAL A 228 -17.40 6.42 3.10
N HIS A 229 -16.66 7.45 3.52
CA HIS A 229 -16.88 8.81 3.07
C HIS A 229 -15.56 9.48 2.69
N TRP A 230 -15.59 10.23 1.59
CA TRP A 230 -14.53 11.14 1.20
C TRP A 230 -15.09 12.55 1.09
N ASN A 231 -14.77 13.40 2.07
CA ASN A 231 -15.11 14.81 2.09
C ASN A 231 -16.61 15.09 1.84
N GLY A 232 -17.48 14.42 2.59
CA GLY A 232 -18.94 14.51 2.45
C GLY A 232 -19.56 13.67 1.33
N THR A 233 -18.75 13.05 0.48
CA THR A 233 -19.24 12.12 -0.56
C THR A 233 -19.20 10.69 -0.03
N GLU A 234 -20.34 10.01 -0.02
CA GLU A 234 -20.41 8.58 0.30
C GLU A 234 -19.76 7.75 -0.81
N ILE A 235 -18.93 6.78 -0.43
CA ILE A 235 -18.26 5.87 -1.34
C ILE A 235 -18.98 4.52 -1.27
N GLY A 236 -19.48 4.06 -2.43
CA GLY A 236 -20.25 2.83 -2.52
C GLY A 236 -19.44 1.57 -2.14
N PRO A 237 -20.15 0.45 -1.88
CA PRO A 237 -19.51 -0.81 -1.47
C PRO A 237 -18.71 -1.47 -2.60
N GLU A 238 -19.03 -1.17 -3.85
CA GLU A 238 -18.32 -1.70 -5.01
C GLU A 238 -17.08 -0.86 -5.31
N THR A 239 -15.90 -1.50 -5.26
CA THR A 239 -14.66 -0.87 -5.72
C THR A 239 -14.76 -0.64 -7.24
N PRO A 240 -14.45 0.56 -7.77
CA PRO A 240 -14.40 0.75 -9.22
C PRO A 240 -13.29 -0.08 -9.88
N PHE A 241 -13.52 -0.57 -11.09
CA PHE A 241 -12.56 -1.47 -11.77
C PHE A 241 -11.16 -0.85 -11.91
N HIS A 242 -11.07 0.44 -12.23
CA HIS A 242 -9.78 1.11 -12.37
C HIS A 242 -8.99 1.19 -11.05
N VAL A 243 -9.69 1.27 -9.92
CA VAL A 243 -9.09 1.23 -8.57
C VAL A 243 -8.55 -0.17 -8.28
N GLU A 244 -9.30 -1.21 -8.63
CA GLU A 244 -8.86 -2.60 -8.47
C GLU A 244 -7.61 -2.90 -9.31
N VAL A 245 -7.58 -2.48 -10.57
CA VAL A 245 -6.39 -2.61 -11.43
C VAL A 245 -5.19 -1.89 -10.81
N LEU A 246 -5.37 -0.66 -10.33
CA LEU A 246 -4.31 0.09 -9.65
C LEU A 246 -3.78 -0.62 -8.40
N ARG A 247 -4.67 -1.22 -7.61
CA ARG A 247 -4.32 -2.02 -6.43
C ARG A 247 -3.48 -3.25 -6.80
N GLN A 248 -3.88 -3.98 -7.83
CA GLN A 248 -3.15 -5.16 -8.30
C GLN A 248 -1.77 -4.78 -8.85
N VAL A 249 -1.67 -3.67 -9.59
CA VAL A 249 -0.38 -3.15 -10.07
C VAL A 249 0.54 -2.76 -8.92
N ARG A 250 0.03 -2.05 -7.91
CA ARG A 250 0.81 -1.70 -6.72
C ARG A 250 1.27 -2.95 -5.98
N THR A 251 0.41 -3.96 -5.86
CA THR A 251 0.74 -5.24 -5.23
C THR A 251 1.87 -5.94 -5.96
N LEU A 252 1.79 -6.04 -7.29
CA LEU A 252 2.86 -6.58 -8.11
C LEU A 252 4.17 -5.81 -7.93
N SER A 253 4.12 -4.48 -8.01
CA SER A 253 5.28 -3.59 -7.81
C SER A 253 5.96 -3.84 -6.46
N ARG A 254 5.18 -3.94 -5.37
CA ARG A 254 5.70 -4.27 -4.03
C ARG A 254 6.37 -5.64 -3.99
N GLN A 255 5.75 -6.66 -4.59
CA GLN A 255 6.32 -8.01 -4.61
C GLN A 255 7.64 -8.08 -5.40
N LEU A 256 7.72 -7.37 -6.53
CA LEU A 256 8.95 -7.28 -7.32
C LEU A 256 10.05 -6.51 -6.58
N ASN A 257 9.71 -5.40 -5.92
CA ASN A 257 10.66 -4.65 -5.09
C ASN A 257 11.19 -5.52 -3.94
N ALA A 258 10.31 -6.25 -3.23
CA ALA A 258 10.71 -7.17 -2.17
C ALA A 258 11.64 -8.29 -2.69
N ALA A 259 11.38 -8.82 -3.89
CA ALA A 259 12.26 -9.81 -4.52
C ALA A 259 13.63 -9.21 -4.86
N ALA A 260 13.71 -7.93 -5.27
CA ALA A 260 14.97 -7.24 -5.54
C ALA A 260 15.74 -6.91 -4.25
N GLU A 261 15.04 -6.57 -3.15
CA GLU A 261 15.64 -6.38 -1.83
C GLU A 261 16.32 -7.65 -1.33
N GLN A 262 15.68 -8.82 -1.47
CA GLN A 262 16.29 -10.10 -1.09
C GLN A 262 17.65 -10.33 -1.76
N VAL A 263 17.78 -9.98 -3.05
CA VAL A 263 19.04 -10.09 -3.80
C VAL A 263 20.06 -9.10 -3.26
N THR A 264 19.65 -7.84 -3.06
CA THR A 264 20.51 -6.78 -2.54
C THR A 264 21.07 -7.13 -1.15
N ASP A 265 20.22 -7.62 -0.26
CA ASP A 265 20.60 -8.05 1.10
C ASP A 265 21.56 -9.25 1.05
N ALA A 266 21.33 -10.20 0.13
CA ALA A 266 22.23 -11.34 -0.04
C ALA A 266 23.63 -10.90 -0.49
N PHE A 267 23.76 -9.85 -1.33
CA PHE A 267 25.06 -9.29 -1.68
C PHE A 267 25.79 -8.67 -0.47
N ALA A 268 25.06 -8.14 0.52
CA ALA A 268 25.65 -7.64 1.75
C ALA A 268 26.32 -8.76 2.58
N THR A 269 25.82 -10.00 2.49
CA THR A 269 26.37 -11.17 3.21
C THR A 269 27.73 -11.61 2.70
N ARG A 270 28.07 -11.29 1.44
CA ARG A 270 29.29 -11.74 0.74
C ARG A 270 29.47 -13.27 0.67
N ASP A 271 28.39 -14.03 0.88
CA ASP A 271 28.39 -15.49 0.71
C ASP A 271 27.87 -15.85 -0.70
N PRO A 272 28.70 -16.47 -1.56
CA PRO A 272 28.28 -16.90 -2.90
C PRO A 272 27.07 -17.85 -2.90
N ALA A 273 26.93 -18.70 -1.88
CA ALA A 273 25.80 -19.63 -1.80
C ALA A 273 24.49 -18.90 -1.43
N ALA A 274 24.56 -17.95 -0.48
CA ALA A 274 23.44 -17.09 -0.13
C ALA A 274 23.00 -16.21 -1.32
N ILE A 275 23.96 -15.64 -2.06
CA ILE A 275 23.69 -14.82 -3.26
C ILE A 275 22.98 -15.66 -4.33
N ALA A 276 23.51 -16.84 -4.67
CA ALA A 276 22.90 -17.72 -5.67
C ALA A 276 21.48 -18.17 -5.26
N THR A 277 21.28 -18.44 -3.97
CA THR A 277 19.97 -18.81 -3.41
C THR A 277 18.97 -17.66 -3.50
N ALA A 278 19.40 -16.44 -3.15
CA ALA A 278 18.55 -15.25 -3.20
C ALA A 278 18.16 -14.87 -4.63
N ILE A 279 19.08 -15.01 -5.60
CA ILE A 279 18.79 -14.81 -7.03
C ILE A 279 17.72 -15.79 -7.50
N ASN A 280 17.90 -17.10 -7.26
CA ASN A 280 16.92 -18.12 -7.66
C ASN A 280 15.56 -17.90 -7.00
N ARG A 281 15.54 -17.56 -5.71
CA ARG A 281 14.31 -17.27 -4.98
C ARG A 281 13.61 -16.02 -5.51
N SER A 282 14.36 -14.96 -5.76
CA SER A 282 13.83 -13.71 -6.32
C SER A 282 13.20 -13.92 -7.70
N ILE A 283 13.82 -14.72 -8.57
CA ILE A 283 13.26 -15.09 -9.88
C ILE A 283 11.95 -15.87 -9.71
N ALA A 284 11.92 -16.84 -8.79
CA ALA A 284 10.72 -17.63 -8.50
C ALA A 284 9.58 -16.76 -7.93
N ASP A 285 9.89 -15.92 -6.94
CA ASP A 285 8.94 -15.01 -6.29
C ASP A 285 8.39 -13.98 -7.29
N ALA A 286 9.24 -13.42 -8.17
CA ALA A 286 8.83 -12.53 -9.24
C ALA A 286 7.89 -13.22 -10.23
N SER A 287 8.29 -14.40 -10.74
CA SER A 287 7.47 -15.20 -11.67
C SER A 287 6.10 -15.56 -11.08
N PHE A 288 6.08 -15.95 -9.81
CA PHE A 288 4.85 -16.28 -9.08
C PHE A 288 3.97 -15.05 -8.86
N SER A 289 4.56 -13.93 -8.44
CA SER A 289 3.86 -12.66 -8.22
C SER A 289 3.15 -12.20 -9.46
N VAL A 290 3.79 -12.36 -10.62
CA VAL A 290 3.14 -11.95 -11.86
C VAL A 290 2.06 -12.92 -12.31
N THR A 291 2.27 -14.22 -12.12
CA THR A 291 1.21 -15.22 -12.35
C THR A 291 -0.03 -14.89 -11.50
N LYS A 292 0.17 -14.49 -10.23
CA LYS A 292 -0.90 -14.06 -9.33
C LYS A 292 -1.59 -12.79 -9.84
N PHE A 293 -0.83 -11.79 -10.29
CA PHE A 293 -1.37 -10.57 -10.89
C PHE A 293 -2.26 -10.88 -12.11
N ASN A 294 -1.77 -11.67 -13.07
CA ASN A 294 -2.54 -12.04 -14.27
C ASN A 294 -3.83 -12.78 -13.92
N ARG A 295 -3.78 -13.69 -12.94
CA ARG A 295 -4.97 -14.41 -12.46
C ARG A 295 -5.97 -13.48 -11.78
N ALA A 296 -5.51 -12.55 -10.96
CA ALA A 296 -6.36 -11.60 -10.25
C ALA A 296 -7.09 -10.66 -11.23
N ILE A 297 -6.36 -10.06 -12.18
CA ILE A 297 -6.94 -9.20 -13.22
C ILE A 297 -7.94 -9.99 -14.09
N GLY A 298 -7.57 -11.20 -14.53
CA GLY A 298 -8.46 -12.04 -15.33
C GLY A 298 -9.76 -12.39 -14.60
N ALA A 299 -9.68 -12.76 -13.32
CA ALA A 299 -10.85 -13.08 -12.50
C ALA A 299 -11.77 -11.86 -12.32
N GLU A 300 -11.19 -10.68 -12.04
CA GLU A 300 -11.93 -9.44 -11.84
C GLU A 300 -12.69 -9.01 -13.10
N VAL A 301 -12.03 -9.11 -14.25
CA VAL A 301 -12.65 -8.80 -15.55
C VAL A 301 -13.83 -9.75 -15.83
N ILE A 302 -13.65 -11.06 -15.60
CA ILE A 302 -14.71 -12.05 -15.80
C ILE A 302 -15.90 -11.77 -14.87
N ASP A 303 -15.67 -11.48 -13.60
CA ASP A 303 -16.74 -11.16 -12.63
C ASP A 303 -17.56 -9.95 -13.08
N ARG A 304 -16.90 -8.86 -13.47
CA ARG A 304 -17.58 -7.63 -13.89
C ARG A 304 -18.34 -7.77 -15.20
N VAL A 305 -17.79 -8.48 -16.19
CA VAL A 305 -18.51 -8.77 -17.44
C VAL A 305 -19.76 -9.62 -17.17
N ASN A 306 -19.65 -10.60 -16.28
CA ASN A 306 -20.79 -11.43 -15.87
C ASN A 306 -21.87 -10.63 -15.12
N LYS A 307 -21.48 -9.69 -14.25
CA LYS A 307 -22.39 -8.79 -13.53
C LYS A 307 -23.05 -7.75 -14.45
N ALA A 308 -22.30 -7.14 -15.37
CA ALA A 308 -22.79 -6.08 -16.24
C ALA A 308 -23.70 -6.59 -17.37
N PHE A 309 -23.49 -7.82 -17.83
CA PHE A 309 -24.26 -8.41 -18.92
C PHE A 309 -24.84 -9.78 -18.50
N PRO A 310 -25.94 -9.82 -17.73
CA PRO A 310 -26.63 -11.06 -17.44
C PRO A 310 -27.26 -11.65 -18.72
N LYS A 311 -26.59 -12.67 -19.28
CA LYS A 311 -27.06 -13.66 -20.27
C LYS A 311 -27.56 -13.24 -21.66
N SER A 312 -27.59 -11.98 -22.09
CA SER A 312 -27.95 -11.65 -23.50
C SER A 312 -27.05 -10.61 -24.15
N GLU A 313 -26.03 -11.05 -24.90
CA GLU A 313 -25.46 -10.44 -26.13
C GLU A 313 -24.12 -11.13 -26.43
N ASN A 314 -24.12 -12.13 -27.32
CA ASN A 314 -22.94 -12.96 -27.61
C ASN A 314 -21.82 -12.21 -28.36
N GLU A 315 -22.14 -11.26 -29.25
CA GLU A 315 -21.12 -10.54 -30.05
C GLU A 315 -20.28 -9.54 -29.23
N LEU A 316 -20.89 -8.86 -28.26
CA LEU A 316 -20.14 -7.97 -27.36
C LEU A 316 -19.25 -8.77 -26.42
N ARG A 317 -19.73 -9.94 -25.97
CA ARG A 317 -18.94 -10.87 -25.15
C ARG A 317 -17.74 -11.41 -25.93
N GLU A 318 -17.89 -11.76 -27.20
CA GLU A 318 -16.77 -12.22 -28.04
C GLU A 318 -15.74 -11.12 -28.31
N ASN A 319 -16.17 -9.91 -28.68
CA ASN A 319 -15.26 -8.80 -28.95
C ASN A 319 -14.52 -8.34 -27.68
N VAL A 320 -15.23 -8.24 -26.56
CA VAL A 320 -14.62 -7.92 -25.27
C VAL A 320 -13.70 -9.06 -24.82
N SER A 321 -14.09 -10.34 -24.99
CA SER A 321 -13.22 -11.49 -24.68
C SER A 321 -11.95 -11.52 -25.54
N SER A 322 -12.02 -11.12 -26.81
CA SER A 322 -10.84 -11.01 -27.68
C SER A 322 -9.91 -9.88 -27.23
N ASP A 323 -10.45 -8.67 -27.01
CA ASP A 323 -9.67 -7.54 -26.49
C ASP A 323 -9.04 -7.87 -25.12
N ILE A 324 -9.72 -8.70 -24.30
CA ILE A 324 -9.22 -9.19 -23.00
C ILE A 324 -8.11 -10.23 -23.18
N GLU A 325 -8.25 -11.18 -24.10
CA GLU A 325 -7.18 -12.15 -24.39
C GLU A 325 -5.95 -11.47 -24.99
N ASP A 326 -6.13 -10.39 -25.76
CA ASP A 326 -5.02 -9.56 -26.24
C ASP A 326 -4.32 -8.83 -25.08
N VAL A 327 -5.09 -8.27 -24.14
CA VAL A 327 -4.55 -7.65 -22.91
C VAL A 327 -3.83 -8.67 -22.02
N LYS A 328 -4.38 -9.89 -21.88
CA LYS A 328 -3.80 -10.99 -21.11
C LYS A 328 -2.52 -11.52 -21.76
N THR A 329 -2.49 -11.62 -23.09
CA THR A 329 -1.32 -12.04 -23.86
C THR A 329 -0.23 -10.96 -23.78
N ALA A 330 -0.58 -9.69 -23.98
CA ALA A 330 0.35 -8.57 -23.83
C ALA A 330 0.92 -8.49 -22.41
N ALA A 331 0.09 -8.64 -21.38
CA ALA A 331 0.53 -8.71 -19.99
C ALA A 331 1.46 -9.90 -19.76
N SER A 332 1.13 -11.09 -20.24
CA SER A 332 1.95 -12.30 -20.11
C SER A 332 3.31 -12.17 -20.81
N ASP A 333 3.36 -11.61 -22.02
CA ASP A 333 4.59 -11.51 -22.81
C ASP A 333 5.56 -10.46 -22.25
N ILE A 334 5.03 -9.33 -21.79
CA ILE A 334 5.82 -8.26 -21.15
C ILE A 334 6.46 -8.77 -19.86
N VAL A 335 5.70 -9.57 -19.13
CA VAL A 335 6.11 -10.17 -17.86
C VAL A 335 7.18 -11.23 -18.06
N LYS A 336 6.97 -12.08 -19.07
CA LYS A 336 7.96 -13.07 -19.46
C LYS A 336 9.27 -12.38 -19.87
N THR A 337 9.17 -11.29 -20.64
CA THR A 337 10.34 -10.49 -21.03
C THR A 337 11.03 -9.85 -19.82
N ALA A 338 10.28 -9.30 -18.85
CA ALA A 338 10.86 -8.73 -17.64
C ALA A 338 11.51 -9.79 -16.73
N ALA A 339 10.92 -10.97 -16.63
CA ALA A 339 11.50 -12.11 -15.92
C ALA A 339 12.77 -12.62 -16.63
N ASP A 340 12.75 -12.71 -17.96
CA ASP A 340 13.89 -13.10 -18.79
C ASP A 340 15.04 -12.08 -18.69
N ASP A 341 14.74 -10.77 -18.63
CA ASP A 341 15.73 -9.70 -18.44
C ASP A 341 16.40 -9.78 -17.06
N VAL A 342 15.61 -10.01 -16.00
CA VAL A 342 16.14 -10.20 -14.63
C VAL A 342 16.97 -11.49 -14.55
N GLN A 343 16.51 -12.56 -15.19
CA GLN A 343 17.24 -13.82 -15.27
C GLN A 343 18.58 -13.64 -16.01
N GLY A 344 18.58 -12.96 -17.16
CA GLY A 344 19.81 -12.66 -17.91
C GLY A 344 20.80 -11.79 -17.13
N ALA A 345 20.32 -10.81 -16.36
CA ALA A 345 21.16 -10.01 -15.47
C ALA A 345 21.73 -10.83 -14.31
N GLY A 346 20.92 -11.72 -13.72
CA GLY A 346 21.33 -12.64 -12.65
C GLY A 346 22.36 -13.67 -13.11
N ASP A 347 22.18 -14.24 -14.29
CA ASP A 347 23.13 -15.18 -14.92
C ASP A 347 24.48 -14.50 -15.20
N THR A 348 24.43 -13.27 -15.73
CA THR A 348 25.62 -12.45 -15.99
C THR A 348 26.36 -12.09 -14.71
N ALA A 349 25.63 -11.70 -13.65
CA ALA A 349 26.20 -11.39 -12.34
C ALA A 349 26.83 -12.63 -11.69
N THR A 350 26.15 -13.78 -11.76
CA THR A 350 26.66 -15.06 -11.23
C THR A 350 27.93 -15.49 -11.96
N GLN A 351 27.97 -15.35 -13.29
CA GLN A 351 29.17 -15.61 -14.09
C GLN A 351 30.32 -14.65 -13.76
N GLN A 352 30.06 -13.35 -13.62
CA GLN A 352 31.11 -12.36 -13.30
C GLN A 352 31.71 -12.57 -11.91
N VAL A 353 30.87 -12.83 -10.90
CA VAL A 353 31.34 -13.13 -9.54
C VAL A 353 32.09 -14.45 -9.49
N SER A 354 31.61 -15.48 -10.19
CA SER A 354 32.28 -16.79 -10.29
C SER A 354 33.61 -16.73 -11.04
N ALA A 355 33.69 -15.94 -12.13
CA ALA A 355 34.90 -15.74 -12.90
C ALA A 355 35.95 -14.93 -12.11
N ALA A 356 35.54 -13.89 -11.38
CA ALA A 356 36.41 -13.13 -10.50
C ALA A 356 36.96 -13.99 -9.34
N ALA A 357 36.12 -14.85 -8.76
CA ALA A 357 36.52 -15.81 -7.72
C ALA A 357 37.49 -16.88 -8.27
N THR A 358 37.27 -17.35 -9.50
CA THR A 358 38.14 -18.33 -10.16
C THR A 358 39.48 -17.73 -10.54
N GLY A 359 39.50 -16.51 -11.12
CA GLY A 359 40.73 -15.78 -11.46
C GLY A 359 41.62 -15.51 -10.25
N MET A 360 41.03 -15.20 -9.08
CA MET A 360 41.78 -15.08 -7.82
C MET A 360 42.42 -16.40 -7.37
N ARG A 361 41.75 -17.54 -7.57
CA ARG A 361 42.28 -18.89 -7.30
C ARG A 361 43.45 -19.26 -8.22
N THR A 362 43.45 -18.78 -9.45
CA THR A 362 44.55 -19.02 -10.41
C THR A 362 45.77 -18.14 -10.10
N VAL A 363 45.58 -16.88 -9.72
CA VAL A 363 46.66 -15.94 -9.35
C VAL A 363 47.34 -16.33 -8.02
N THR A 364 46.62 -16.97 -7.10
CA THR A 364 47.21 -17.49 -5.85
C THR A 364 48.06 -18.75 -6.05
N LYS A 365 47.88 -19.49 -7.16
CA LYS A 365 48.67 -20.69 -7.48
C LYS A 365 50.01 -20.42 -8.17
N THR A 366 50.23 -19.22 -8.72
CA THR A 366 51.41 -18.89 -9.56
C THR A 366 52.51 -18.10 -8.85
N ARG A 367 52.45 -17.89 -7.53
CA ARG A 367 53.54 -17.24 -6.77
C ARG A 367 54.44 -18.27 -6.08
N PRO A 368 55.72 -18.40 -6.45
CA PRO A 368 56.67 -19.15 -5.64
C PRO A 368 57.15 -18.29 -4.45
N ALA A 369 57.07 -18.88 -3.26
CA ALA A 369 57.82 -18.61 -2.02
C ALA A 369 58.30 -17.18 -1.70
N ALA A 370 57.60 -16.54 -0.75
CA ALA A 370 58.16 -15.86 0.44
C ALA A 370 57.01 -15.12 1.16
N THR A 371 56.63 -15.59 2.36
CA THR A 371 55.64 -14.92 3.21
C THR A 371 56.31 -13.82 4.02
N ASP A 372 56.12 -12.57 3.60
CA ASP A 372 56.12 -11.40 4.48
C ASP A 372 54.68 -11.21 5.00
N LEU A 373 54.52 -11.12 6.32
CA LEU A 373 53.23 -11.04 7.03
C LEU A 373 52.89 -9.61 7.47
N SER A 374 53.55 -8.57 6.94
CA SER A 374 53.28 -7.18 7.35
C SER A 374 52.05 -6.52 6.69
N ASP A 375 51.43 -7.13 5.68
CA ASP A 375 50.28 -6.53 4.97
C ASP A 375 48.95 -7.09 5.49
N GLY A 376 48.44 -6.48 6.55
CA GLY A 376 47.12 -6.74 7.10
C GLY A 376 46.01 -6.64 6.02
N ASN A 377 45.23 -7.71 5.91
CA ASN A 377 43.84 -7.78 5.45
C ASN A 377 43.40 -6.76 4.36
N LYS A 378 44.09 -6.72 3.21
CA LYS A 378 43.59 -6.03 2.01
C LYS A 378 42.51 -6.89 1.36
N ALA A 379 41.25 -6.61 1.68
CA ALA A 379 40.11 -7.18 0.97
C ALA A 379 40.26 -6.96 -0.56
N ALA A 380 40.18 -8.04 -1.34
CA ALA A 380 40.50 -8.06 -2.75
C ALA A 380 39.71 -7.02 -3.58
N PRO A 381 40.37 -5.99 -4.14
CA PRO A 381 39.70 -4.90 -4.87
C PRO A 381 38.89 -5.37 -6.08
N GLY A 382 39.34 -6.43 -6.75
CA GLY A 382 38.69 -6.97 -7.96
C GLY A 382 37.36 -7.67 -7.70
N LEU A 383 37.24 -8.42 -6.59
CA LEU A 383 35.98 -9.08 -6.22
C LEU A 383 34.93 -8.08 -5.76
N LYS A 384 35.37 -7.05 -4.99
CA LYS A 384 34.51 -5.93 -4.57
C LYS A 384 33.99 -5.16 -5.78
N LYS A 385 34.88 -4.77 -6.71
CA LYS A 385 34.49 -4.04 -7.92
C LYS A 385 33.53 -4.85 -8.80
N ALA A 386 33.80 -6.14 -9.02
CA ALA A 386 32.92 -7.01 -9.79
C ALA A 386 31.54 -7.20 -9.13
N ALA A 387 31.49 -7.33 -7.79
CA ALA A 387 30.24 -7.41 -7.05
C ALA A 387 29.43 -6.10 -7.10
N THR A 388 30.10 -4.94 -7.01
CA THR A 388 29.45 -3.63 -7.14
C THR A 388 28.93 -3.39 -8.55
N GLU A 389 29.74 -3.61 -9.58
CA GLU A 389 29.32 -3.46 -11.00
C GLU A 389 28.20 -4.46 -11.38
N SER A 390 28.23 -5.67 -10.82
CA SER A 390 27.15 -6.65 -10.99
C SER A 390 25.87 -6.21 -10.27
N GLY A 391 25.99 -5.69 -9.05
CA GLY A 391 24.85 -5.13 -8.29
C GLY A 391 24.19 -3.94 -9.01
N ASP A 392 24.99 -3.04 -9.60
CA ASP A 392 24.47 -1.89 -10.35
C ASP A 392 23.79 -2.31 -11.66
N LYS A 393 24.30 -3.34 -12.35
CA LYS A 393 23.65 -3.90 -13.55
C LYS A 393 22.32 -4.58 -13.22
N VAL A 394 22.26 -5.33 -12.13
CA VAL A 394 21.01 -5.95 -11.66
C VAL A 394 20.01 -4.85 -11.26
N ARG A 395 20.45 -3.81 -10.54
CA ARG A 395 19.61 -2.67 -10.19
C ARG A 395 19.07 -1.95 -11.43
N ALA A 396 19.91 -1.71 -12.43
CA ALA A 396 19.49 -1.10 -13.70
C ALA A 396 18.53 -2.01 -14.51
N ALA A 397 18.71 -3.33 -14.48
CA ALA A 397 17.77 -4.26 -15.10
C ALA A 397 16.41 -4.25 -14.38
N VAL A 398 16.42 -4.17 -13.05
CA VAL A 398 15.21 -4.01 -12.23
C VAL A 398 14.52 -2.67 -12.50
N GLU A 399 15.25 -1.56 -12.61
CA GLU A 399 14.69 -0.25 -12.99
C GLU A 399 14.08 -0.28 -14.40
N ASN A 400 14.75 -0.90 -15.37
CA ASN A 400 14.20 -1.06 -16.73
C ASN A 400 12.96 -1.96 -16.75
N ALA A 401 12.95 -3.06 -15.98
CA ALA A 401 11.77 -3.92 -15.83
C ALA A 401 10.61 -3.14 -15.20
N ARG A 402 10.90 -2.32 -14.19
CA ARG A 402 9.93 -1.45 -13.51
C ARG A 402 9.36 -0.37 -14.44
N ASP A 403 10.19 0.25 -15.26
CA ASP A 403 9.76 1.24 -16.27
C ASP A 403 8.91 0.62 -17.37
N ARG A 404 9.27 -0.58 -17.83
CA ARG A 404 8.48 -1.36 -18.80
C ARG A 404 7.12 -1.74 -18.20
N VAL A 405 7.08 -2.26 -16.98
CA VAL A 405 5.82 -2.55 -16.26
C VAL A 405 4.98 -1.28 -16.13
N SER A 406 5.56 -0.14 -15.76
CA SER A 406 4.85 1.15 -15.67
C SER A 406 4.27 1.60 -17.02
N SER A 407 5.01 1.44 -18.12
CA SER A 407 4.54 1.76 -19.47
C SER A 407 3.40 0.83 -19.92
N SER A 408 3.46 -0.45 -19.58
CA SER A 408 2.46 -1.46 -19.92
C SER A 408 1.18 -1.28 -19.13
N VAL A 409 1.28 -0.88 -17.85
CA VAL A 409 0.14 -0.50 -17.03
C VAL A 409 -0.61 0.69 -17.63
N ARG A 410 0.10 1.66 -18.21
CA ARG A 410 -0.54 2.77 -18.95
C ARG A 410 -1.28 2.24 -20.18
N SER A 411 -0.66 1.34 -20.94
CA SER A 411 -1.30 0.74 -22.12
C SER A 411 -2.55 -0.08 -21.78
N ILE A 412 -2.51 -0.89 -20.71
CA ILE A 412 -3.67 -1.65 -20.22
C ILE A 412 -4.76 -0.70 -19.74
N ARG A 413 -4.41 0.33 -18.97
CA ARG A 413 -5.35 1.37 -18.53
C ARG A 413 -6.04 2.04 -19.73
N ASP A 414 -5.29 2.36 -20.78
CA ASP A 414 -5.83 3.00 -21.98
C ASP A 414 -6.74 2.07 -22.79
N ALA A 415 -6.38 0.79 -22.90
CA ALA A 415 -7.21 -0.23 -23.54
C ALA A 415 -8.53 -0.46 -22.78
N VAL A 416 -8.45 -0.57 -21.45
CA VAL A 416 -9.61 -0.69 -20.55
C VAL A 416 -10.51 0.53 -20.62
N LYS A 417 -9.92 1.74 -20.58
CA LYS A 417 -10.67 2.99 -20.71
C LYS A 417 -11.41 3.04 -22.04
N LYS A 418 -10.74 2.67 -23.13
CA LYS A 418 -11.35 2.60 -24.47
C LYS A 418 -12.48 1.57 -24.54
N ALA A 419 -12.36 0.42 -23.86
CA ALA A 419 -13.42 -0.56 -23.76
C ALA A 419 -14.62 -0.04 -22.94
N SER A 420 -14.35 0.59 -21.79
CA SER A 420 -15.37 1.22 -20.93
C SER A 420 -16.13 2.34 -21.65
N ASP A 421 -15.40 3.23 -22.33
CA ASP A 421 -15.97 4.33 -23.11
C ASP A 421 -16.87 3.80 -24.25
N ARG A 422 -16.51 2.67 -24.87
CA ARG A 422 -17.35 1.99 -25.88
C ARG A 422 -18.64 1.42 -25.28
N VAL A 423 -18.57 0.83 -24.08
CA VAL A 423 -19.74 0.31 -23.35
C VAL A 423 -20.68 1.45 -22.97
N GLU A 424 -20.16 2.54 -22.39
CA GLU A 424 -20.97 3.71 -22.05
C GLU A 424 -21.57 4.40 -23.28
N ALA A 425 -20.83 4.44 -24.40
CA ALA A 425 -21.32 4.99 -25.65
C ALA A 425 -22.47 4.15 -26.25
N LYS A 426 -22.39 2.82 -26.15
CA LYS A 426 -23.46 1.92 -26.63
C LYS A 426 -24.71 1.98 -25.74
N ASP A 427 -24.54 2.03 -24.42
CA ASP A 427 -25.65 2.19 -23.46
C ASP A 427 -26.37 3.55 -23.65
N LYS A 428 -25.63 4.62 -23.96
CA LYS A 428 -26.20 5.93 -24.38
C LYS A 428 -26.88 5.88 -25.75
N ALA A 429 -26.40 5.07 -26.69
CA ALA A 429 -26.98 4.94 -28.02
C ALA A 429 -28.30 4.15 -28.00
N GLU A 430 -28.37 3.06 -27.24
CA GLU A 430 -29.59 2.27 -27.06
C GLU A 430 -30.68 3.07 -26.32
N LYS A 431 -30.33 3.82 -25.27
CA LYS A 431 -31.27 4.74 -24.59
C LYS A 431 -31.80 5.86 -25.49
N ARG A 432 -31.06 6.27 -26.53
CA ARG A 432 -31.52 7.23 -27.54
C ARG A 432 -32.43 6.61 -28.60
N HIS A 433 -32.36 5.30 -28.84
CA HIS A 433 -33.25 4.60 -29.75
C HIS A 433 -34.58 4.15 -29.12
N THR A 434 -34.66 4.09 -27.80
CA THR A 434 -35.90 3.80 -27.05
C THR A 434 -36.68 5.04 -26.62
N ALA A 435 -36.20 6.25 -26.89
CA ALA A 435 -36.98 7.47 -26.65
C ALA A 435 -38.12 7.56 -27.67
N PRO A 436 -39.40 7.71 -27.24
CA PRO A 436 -40.52 7.77 -28.17
C PRO A 436 -40.35 8.96 -29.11
N LYS A 437 -40.43 8.70 -30.42
CA LYS A 437 -40.66 9.75 -31.42
C LYS A 437 -42.02 10.36 -31.10
N ASN A 438 -42.03 11.52 -30.45
CA ASN A 438 -43.23 12.33 -30.34
C ASN A 438 -43.72 12.62 -31.76
N ALA A 439 -44.82 11.97 -32.13
CA ALA A 439 -45.57 12.26 -33.33
C ALA A 439 -46.18 13.66 -33.21
N ALA A 440 -46.24 14.33 -34.37
CA ALA A 440 -46.77 15.66 -34.60
C ALA A 440 -48.24 15.83 -34.17
#